data_AF-A0A920TFV2-F1
#
_entry.id   AF-A0A920TFV2-F1
#
_cell.length_a   1.000
_cell.length_b   1.000
_cell.length_c   1.000
_cell.angle_alpha   90.00
_cell.angle_beta   90.00
_cell.angle_gamma   90.00
#
_symmetry.space_group_name_H-M   'P 1'
#
loop_
_entity.id
_entity.type
_entity.pdbx_description
1 polymer ?
#
loop_
_entity_poly.entity_id
_entity_poly.type
_entity_poly.pdbx_seq_one_letter_code
_entity_poly.pdbx_strand_id
1 'polypeptide(L)' 'MRLLLCVIIMFENLTNKFEEIFSSLKKSPSLDEKQVDEGLRNIRQALLEADVSLTVAKEFIANLNQRH' A
#
# COMPACT_ATOMS: atom_id res chain seq x y z
N MET A 1 26.95 -5.50 -7.91
CA MET A 1 26.06 -6.46 -7.19
C MET A 1 25.39 -5.89 -5.94
N ARG A 2 26.06 -5.08 -5.11
CA ARG A 2 25.50 -4.55 -3.84
C ARG A 2 24.26 -3.65 -3.99
N LEU A 3 24.16 -2.89 -5.07
CA LEU A 3 22.97 -2.07 -5.41
C LEU A 3 21.75 -2.91 -5.80
N LEU A 4 21.95 -4.01 -6.54
CA LEU A 4 20.87 -4.89 -6.98
C LEU A 4 20.19 -5.56 -5.78
N LEU A 5 20.99 -5.99 -4.80
CA LEU A 5 20.51 -6.60 -3.57
C LEU A 5 19.65 -5.64 -2.74
N CYS A 6 20.03 -4.36 -2.68
CA CYS A 6 19.28 -3.34 -1.95
C CYS A 6 17.88 -3.10 -2.56
N VAL A 7 17.79 -3.04 -3.89
CA VAL A 7 16.52 -2.83 -4.59
C VAL A 7 15.56 -4.01 -4.37
N ILE A 8 16.08 -5.24 -4.40
CA ILE A 8 15.28 -6.45 -4.16
C ILE A 8 14.73 -6.45 -2.73
N ILE A 9 15.57 -6.12 -1.73
CA ILE A 9 15.15 -6.03 -0.33
C ILE A 9 14.09 -4.94 -0.12
N MET A 10 14.23 -3.78 -0.77
CA MET A 10 13.22 -2.71 -0.70
C MET A 10 11.87 -3.11 -1.31
N PHE A 11 11.90 -3.82 -2.44
CA PHE A 11 10.68 -4.30 -3.12
C PHE A 11 9.98 -5.40 -2.33
N GLU A 12 10.72 -6.35 -1.73
CA GLU A 12 10.16 -7.36 -0.82
C GLU A 12 9.48 -6.70 0.39
N ASN A 13 10.11 -5.69 0.99
CA ASN A 13 9.56 -4.99 2.13
C ASN A 13 8.24 -4.26 1.79
N LEU A 14 8.15 -3.68 0.60
CA LEU A 14 6.92 -3.10 0.07
C LEU A 14 5.84 -4.18 -0.16
N THR A 15 6.22 -5.27 -0.80
CA THR A 15 5.32 -6.39 -1.14
C THR A 15 4.70 -7.01 0.12
N ASN A 16 5.51 -7.24 1.15
CA ASN A 16 5.04 -7.80 2.43
C ASN A 16 4.01 -6.90 3.13
N LYS A 17 4.23 -5.58 3.15
CA LYS A 17 3.27 -4.62 3.72
C LYS A 17 1.95 -4.61 2.94
N PHE A 18 2.03 -4.68 1.60
CA PHE A 18 0.82 -4.76 0.78
C PHE A 18 0.07 -6.07 1.01
N GLU A 19 0.75 -7.22 1.08
CA GLU A 19 0.11 -8.50 1.37
C GLU A 19 -0.60 -8.51 2.72
N GLU A 20 -0.03 -7.89 3.73
CA GLU A 20 -0.63 -7.79 5.07
C GLU A 20 -1.92 -6.95 5.04
N ILE A 21 -1.89 -5.81 4.34
CA ILE A 21 -3.07 -4.95 4.14
C ILE A 21 -4.16 -5.70 3.36
N PHE A 22 -3.82 -6.36 2.24
CA PHE A 22 -4.79 -7.13 1.46
C PHE A 22 -5.34 -8.33 2.22
N SER A 23 -4.52 -9.01 3.02
CA SER A 23 -4.96 -10.10 3.88
C SER A 23 -5.97 -9.63 4.93
N SER A 24 -5.77 -8.43 5.48
CA SER A 24 -6.71 -7.82 6.43
C SER A 24 -8.05 -7.46 5.77
N LEU A 25 -8.03 -6.91 4.55
CA LEU A 25 -9.23 -6.60 3.78
C LEU A 25 -9.99 -7.89 3.38
N LYS A 26 -9.28 -8.92 2.93
CA LYS A 26 -9.87 -10.19 2.49
C LYS A 26 -10.48 -11.01 3.63
N LYS A 27 -9.95 -10.86 4.85
CA LYS A 27 -10.51 -11.53 6.05
C LYS A 27 -11.80 -10.90 6.54
N SER A 28 -12.08 -9.64 6.19
CA SER A 28 -13.31 -8.98 6.63
C SER A 28 -14.51 -9.42 5.76
N PRO A 29 -15.59 -9.94 6.36
CA PRO A 29 -16.76 -10.45 5.63
C PRO A 29 -17.60 -9.35 4.94
N SER A 30 -17.37 -8.07 5.29
CA SER A 30 -17.96 -6.91 4.63
C SER A 30 -16.93 -5.79 4.60
N LEU A 31 -16.64 -5.26 3.42
CA LEU A 31 -15.83 -4.05 3.26
C LEU A 31 -16.70 -2.86 3.69
N ASP A 32 -16.65 -2.52 4.98
CA ASP A 32 -17.25 -1.29 5.50
C ASP A 32 -16.41 -0.08 5.04
N GLU A 33 -17.05 1.04 4.68
CA GLU A 33 -16.35 2.25 4.19
C GLU A 33 -15.23 2.68 5.15
N LYS A 34 -15.46 2.49 6.46
CA LYS A 34 -14.47 2.79 7.51
C LYS A 34 -13.20 1.95 7.40
N GLN A 35 -13.32 0.66 7.06
CA GLN A 35 -12.15 -0.22 6.90
C GLN A 35 -11.40 0.09 5.61
N VAL A 36 -12.12 0.50 4.56
CA VAL A 36 -11.50 0.96 3.31
C VAL A 36 -10.70 2.24 3.56
N ASP A 37 -11.28 3.23 4.24
CA ASP A 37 -10.60 4.48 4.59
C ASP A 37 -9.36 4.26 5.47
N GLU A 38 -9.46 3.37 6.46
CA GLU A 38 -8.33 2.99 7.31
C GLU A 38 -7.23 2.27 6.50
N GLY A 39 -7.61 1.36 5.61
CA GLY A 39 -6.70 0.68 4.69
C GLY A 39 -5.98 1.64 3.75
N LEU A 40 -6.70 2.60 3.15
CA LEU A 40 -6.11 3.63 2.27
C LEU A 40 -5.12 4.53 3.01
N ARG A 41 -5.36 4.80 4.30
CA ARG A 41 -4.41 5.52 5.16
C ARG A 41 -3.13 4.73 5.38
N ASN A 42 -3.23 3.44 5.68
CA ASN A 42 -2.09 2.56 5.90
C ASN A 42 -1.27 2.37 4.62
N ILE A 43 -1.93 2.23 3.47
CA ILE A 43 -1.27 2.18 2.15
C ILE A 43 -0.50 3.48 1.89
N ARG A 44 -1.08 4.65 2.19
CA ARG A 44 -0.39 5.94 2.05
C ARG A 44 0.91 5.97 2.83
N GLN A 45 0.86 5.51 4.08
CA GLN A 45 2.02 5.50 4.97
C GLN A 45 3.08 4.50 4.48
N ALA A 46 2.68 3.30 4.06
CA ALA A 46 3.59 2.29 3.52
C ALA A 46 4.32 2.76 2.25
N LEU A 47 3.63 3.52 1.38
CA LEU A 47 4.23 4.10 0.18
C LEU A 47 5.27 5.17 0.52
N LEU A 48 4.99 6.05 1.49
CA LEU A 48 5.95 7.07 1.93
C LEU A 48 7.17 6.45 2.62
N GLU A 49 6.99 5.38 3.40
CA GLU A 49 8.08 4.64 4.05
C GLU A 49 8.98 3.88 3.05
N ALA A 50 8.49 3.64 1.84
CA ALA A 50 9.23 2.97 0.77
C ALA A 50 9.93 3.94 -0.20
N ASP A 51 10.10 5.21 0.19
CA ASP A 51 10.66 6.29 -0.64
C ASP A 51 9.87 6.55 -1.94
N VAL A 52 8.56 6.27 -1.95
CA VAL A 52 7.69 6.62 -3.08
C VAL A 52 7.29 8.09 -2.98
N SER A 53 7.34 8.81 -4.10
CA SER A 53 6.94 10.22 -4.18
C SER A 53 5.50 10.43 -3.70
N LEU A 54 5.29 11.48 -2.93
CA LEU A 54 3.98 11.90 -2.42
C LEU A 54 2.95 12.08 -3.55
N THR A 55 3.39 12.52 -4.73
CA THR A 55 2.52 12.69 -5.90
C THR A 55 1.95 11.35 -6.36
N VAL A 56 2.80 10.33 -6.45
CA VAL A 56 2.42 8.96 -6.85
C VAL A 56 1.48 8.33 -5.82
N ALA A 57 1.78 8.50 -4.53
CA ALA A 57 0.93 7.97 -3.47
C ALA A 57 -0.48 8.61 -3.47
N LYS A 58 -0.57 9.92 -3.74
CA LYS A 58 -1.84 10.64 -3.85
C LYS A 58 -2.65 10.20 -5.07
N GLU A 59 -2.02 10.11 -6.23
CA GLU A 59 -2.67 9.62 -7.46
C GLU A 59 -3.17 8.20 -7.31
N PHE A 60 -2.40 7.32 -6.67
CA PHE A 60 -2.82 5.94 -6.41
C PHE A 60 -4.12 5.88 -5.61
N ILE A 61 -4.20 6.63 -4.51
CA ILE A 61 -5.41 6.67 -3.66
C ILE A 61 -6.59 7.33 -4.38
N ALA A 62 -6.34 8.40 -5.15
CA ALA A 62 -7.37 9.05 -5.94
C ALA A 62 -7.99 8.11 -6.99
N ASN A 63 -7.15 7.29 -7.65
CA ASN A 63 -7.60 6.30 -8.62
C ASN A 63 -8.42 5.15 -7.99
N LEU A 64 -8.14 4.80 -6.73
CA LEU A 64 -8.91 3.80 -5.99
C LEU A 64 -10.30 4.33 -5.61
N ASN A 65 -10.38 5.58 -5.16
CA ASN A 65 -11.66 6.23 -4.84
C ASN A 65 -12.54 6.48 -6.07
N GLN A 66 -11.97 6.59 -7.26
CA GLN A 66 -12.72 6.73 -8.51
C GLN A 66 -13.32 5.42 -9.04
N ARG A 67 -12.83 4.27 -8.56
CA ARG A 67 -13.27 2.94 -9.01
C ARG A 67 -14.37 2.32 -8.14
N HIS A 68 -14.87 3.07 -7.16
CA HIS A 68 -15.91 2.64 -6.24
C HIS A 68 -17.33 2.85 -6.79
#